data_AF-A0A7Y3CL26-F1
#
_entry.id   AF-A0A7Y3CL26-F1
#
_cell.length_a   1.000
_cell.length_b   1.000
_cell.length_c   1.000
_cell.angle_alpha   90.00
_cell.angle_beta   90.00
_cell.angle_gamma   90.00
#
_symmetry.space_group_name_H-M   'P 1'
#
loop_
_entity.id
_entity.type
_entity.pdbx_description
1 polymer ?
#
loop_
_entity_poly.entity_id
_entity_poly.type
_entity_poly.pdbx_seq_one_letter_code
_entity_poly.pdbx_strand_id
1 'polypeptide(L)'
;MKPAMAILAITLLAGCAAQTGPTLDDAIADFISASELEELDVIRTLDRYSIADLTERYIILRTRKDVYLVRFDRHCLAWNKDKVTPDIRHDKNALRPRVDTIRGCRINRIFAIDEAGAEELTMLVNASVSVRG
;
A
#
# COMPACT_ATOMS: atom_id res chain seq x y z
N MET A 1 -0.70 -11.98 -69.05
CA MET A 1 -0.88 -12.74 -67.79
C MET A 1 -0.06 -12.05 -66.71
N LYS A 2 -0.66 -11.84 -65.53
CA LYS A 2 -0.25 -10.90 -64.47
C LYS A 2 1.03 -11.32 -63.72
N PRO A 3 1.98 -10.43 -63.41
CA PRO A 3 2.88 -10.61 -62.28
C PRO A 3 2.20 -10.08 -61.01
N ALA A 4 1.84 -10.99 -60.10
CA ALA A 4 1.24 -10.63 -58.82
C ALA A 4 2.33 -10.31 -57.78
N MET A 5 2.26 -9.07 -57.30
CA MET A 5 2.71 -8.55 -56.01
C MET A 5 3.02 -9.58 -54.91
N ALA A 6 4.14 -9.39 -54.23
CA ALA A 6 4.25 -9.67 -52.79
C ALA A 6 5.38 -8.82 -52.18
N ILE A 7 5.09 -7.53 -51.95
CA ILE A 7 5.84 -6.71 -50.98
C ILE A 7 5.17 -6.97 -49.63
N LEU A 8 5.77 -7.83 -48.80
CA LEU A 8 5.37 -7.96 -47.41
C LEU A 8 6.38 -7.20 -46.55
N ALA A 9 6.02 -5.96 -46.22
CA ALA A 9 6.75 -5.11 -45.32
C ALA A 9 6.68 -5.69 -43.90
N ILE A 10 7.82 -6.10 -43.36
CA ILE A 10 7.98 -6.46 -41.95
C ILE A 10 8.24 -5.15 -41.19
N THR A 11 7.17 -4.48 -40.78
CA THR A 11 7.22 -3.42 -39.76
C THR A 11 7.37 -4.08 -38.39
N LEU A 12 8.61 -4.38 -38.01
CA LEU A 12 8.99 -4.63 -36.62
C LEU A 12 8.83 -3.32 -35.84
N LEU A 13 7.60 -3.05 -35.40
CA LEU A 13 7.32 -2.19 -34.27
C LEU A 13 7.96 -2.86 -33.05
N ALA A 14 9.25 -2.59 -32.83
CA ALA A 14 9.86 -2.66 -31.52
C ALA A 14 9.19 -1.58 -30.66
N GLY A 15 7.97 -1.88 -30.21
CA GLY A 15 7.38 -1.23 -29.07
C GLY A 15 8.34 -1.49 -27.91
N CYS A 16 9.17 -0.50 -27.58
CA CYS A 16 9.75 -0.39 -26.27
C CYS A 16 8.59 -0.41 -25.28
N ALA A 17 8.24 -1.61 -24.80
CA ALA A 17 7.52 -1.75 -23.57
C ALA A 17 8.39 -1.06 -22.52
N ALA A 18 8.05 0.18 -22.21
CA ALA A 18 8.55 0.86 -21.04
C ALA A 18 8.15 -0.03 -19.86
N GLN A 19 9.06 -0.92 -19.44
CA GLN A 19 8.90 -1.70 -18.23
C GLN A 19 9.02 -0.71 -17.08
N THR A 20 7.89 -0.08 -16.74
CA THR A 20 7.69 0.48 -15.43
C THR A 20 7.79 -0.71 -14.48
N GLY A 21 8.93 -0.84 -13.79
CA GLY A 21 9.11 -1.87 -12.79
C GLY A 21 8.03 -1.83 -11.71
N PRO A 22 7.86 -2.90 -10.93
CA PRO A 22 6.83 -2.96 -9.89
C PRO A 22 7.00 -1.79 -8.92
N THR A 23 5.89 -1.16 -8.56
CA THR A 23 5.88 -0.07 -7.59
C THR A 23 6.02 -0.62 -6.17
N LEU A 24 6.34 0.25 -5.20
CA LEU A 24 6.37 -0.17 -3.80
C LEU A 24 4.99 -0.65 -3.31
N ASP A 25 3.91 -0.05 -3.80
CA ASP A 25 2.53 -0.49 -3.49
C ASP A 25 2.28 -1.93 -4.00
N ASP A 26 2.86 -2.29 -5.15
CA ASP A 26 2.77 -3.64 -5.72
C ASP A 26 3.59 -4.63 -4.87
N ALA A 27 4.82 -4.26 -4.48
CA ALA A 27 5.65 -5.10 -3.62
C ALA A 27 5.00 -5.39 -2.24
N ILE A 28 4.31 -4.40 -1.65
CA ILE A 28 3.57 -4.60 -0.41
C ILE A 28 2.35 -5.51 -0.65
N ALA A 29 1.66 -5.37 -1.79
CA ALA A 29 0.53 -6.25 -2.14
C ALA A 29 0.97 -7.70 -2.36
N ASP A 30 2.14 -7.89 -2.97
CA ASP A 30 2.77 -9.20 -3.14
C ASP A 30 3.15 -9.80 -1.78
N PHE A 31 3.72 -9.01 -0.86
CA PHE A 31 4.01 -9.44 0.51
C PHE A 31 2.74 -9.91 1.24
N ILE A 32 1.63 -9.15 1.18
CA ILE A 32 0.35 -9.55 1.79
C ILE A 32 -0.10 -10.91 1.25
N SER A 33 0.03 -11.10 -0.06
CA SER A 33 -0.44 -12.31 -0.74
C SER A 33 0.45 -13.52 -0.46
N ALA A 34 1.78 -13.33 -0.51
CA ALA A 34 2.76 -14.39 -0.29
C ALA A 34 2.80 -14.87 1.17
N SER A 35 2.59 -13.94 2.11
CA SER A 35 2.55 -14.23 3.55
C SER A 35 1.17 -14.65 4.06
N GLU A 36 0.16 -14.72 3.17
CA GLU A 36 -1.23 -15.09 3.49
C GLU A 36 -1.79 -14.36 4.72
N LEU A 37 -1.56 -13.05 4.81
CA LEU A 37 -1.85 -12.29 6.03
C LEU A 37 -3.34 -12.32 6.39
N GLU A 38 -3.62 -12.52 7.67
CA GLU A 38 -4.98 -12.50 8.21
C GLU A 38 -5.56 -11.07 8.15
N GLU A 39 -6.69 -10.92 7.44
CA GLU A 39 -7.46 -9.68 7.43
C GLU A 39 -8.38 -9.62 8.66
N LEU A 40 -8.33 -8.51 9.40
CA LEU A 40 -9.08 -8.30 10.63
C LEU A 40 -10.23 -7.31 10.43
N ASP A 41 -11.41 -7.66 10.93
CA ASP A 41 -12.60 -6.78 10.89
C ASP A 41 -12.60 -5.72 12.00
N VAL A 42 -11.82 -5.92 13.06
CA VAL A 42 -11.69 -4.95 14.14
C VAL A 42 -10.39 -5.17 14.91
N ILE A 43 -9.72 -4.07 15.25
CA ILE A 43 -8.57 -4.10 16.17
C ILE A 43 -8.84 -3.22 17.38
N ARG A 44 -8.27 -3.60 18.53
CA ARG A 44 -8.34 -2.81 19.76
C ARG A 44 -7.07 -1.97 19.89
N THR A 45 -7.23 -0.65 19.88
CA THR A 45 -6.11 0.29 19.97
C THR A 45 -5.88 0.86 21.36
N LEU A 46 -6.90 0.84 22.24
CA LEU A 46 -6.82 1.26 23.64
C LEU A 46 -6.07 2.60 23.82
N ASP A 47 -6.56 3.62 23.12
CA ASP A 47 -6.14 5.04 23.10
C ASP A 47 -4.69 5.35 22.70
N ARG A 48 -3.74 4.41 22.74
CA ARG A 48 -2.33 4.64 22.39
C ARG A 48 -1.82 3.66 21.34
N TYR A 49 -1.49 4.21 20.18
CA TYR A 49 -0.80 3.54 19.10
C TYR A 49 0.17 4.52 18.41
N SER A 50 1.18 3.99 17.75
CA SER A 50 2.06 4.75 16.86
C SER A 50 1.83 4.34 15.41
N ILE A 51 2.18 5.24 14.49
CA ILE A 51 2.08 5.02 13.05
C ILE A 51 3.47 5.18 12.44
N ALA A 52 3.84 4.27 11.56
CA ALA A 52 4.95 4.44 10.63
C ALA A 52 4.43 4.37 9.19
N ASP A 53 4.84 5.31 8.36
CA ASP A 53 4.36 5.42 6.99
C ASP A 53 5.15 4.52 6.07
N LEU A 54 4.46 3.79 5.20
CA LEU A 54 5.11 3.03 4.12
C LEU A 54 4.92 3.75 2.79
N THR A 55 3.66 4.02 2.45
CA THR A 55 3.27 4.75 1.24
C THR A 55 2.04 5.61 1.54
N GLU A 56 1.52 6.33 0.53
CA GLU A 56 0.23 7.01 0.66
C GLU A 56 -0.95 6.06 0.87
N ARG A 57 -0.76 4.76 0.63
CA ARG A 57 -1.82 3.75 0.72
C ARG A 57 -1.64 2.81 1.90
N TYR A 58 -0.43 2.67 2.42
CA TYR A 58 -0.09 1.72 3.46
C TYR A 58 0.63 2.37 4.64
N ILE A 59 0.24 1.98 5.85
CA ILE A 59 0.93 2.33 7.09
C ILE A 59 1.11 1.09 7.98
N ILE A 60 2.11 1.13 8.84
CA ILE A 60 2.23 0.22 9.98
C ILE A 60 1.63 0.91 11.20
N LEU A 61 0.65 0.28 11.82
CA LEU A 61 0.06 0.69 13.07
C LEU A 61 0.58 -0.22 14.19
N ARG A 62 1.28 0.35 15.17
CA ARG A 62 1.77 -0.37 16.34
C ARG A 62 0.96 0.00 17.56
N THR A 63 0.35 -1.01 18.18
CA THR A 63 -0.24 -0.88 19.50
C THR A 63 0.79 -1.30 20.56
N ARG A 64 0.39 -1.31 21.83
CA ARG A 64 1.25 -1.83 22.90
C ARG A 64 1.55 -3.34 22.76
N LYS A 65 0.66 -4.10 22.12
CA LYS A 65 0.72 -5.56 22.10
C LYS A 65 1.05 -6.12 20.73
N ASP A 66 0.49 -5.51 19.70
CA ASP A 66 0.45 -6.07 18.36
C ASP A 66 0.77 -5.02 17.31
N VAL A 67 1.20 -5.49 16.15
CA VAL A 67 1.52 -4.69 14.97
C VAL A 67 0.55 -5.05 13.84
N TYR A 68 0.16 -4.04 13.08
CA TYR A 68 -0.82 -4.17 12.01
C TYR A 68 -0.36 -3.44 10.76
N LEU A 69 -0.59 -4.05 9.59
CA LEU A 69 -0.51 -3.37 8.31
C LEU A 69 -1.89 -2.83 7.95
N VAL A 70 -2.00 -1.51 7.79
CA VAL A 70 -3.26 -0.86 7.44
C VAL A 70 -3.20 -0.38 6.01
N ARG A 71 -4.20 -0.74 5.22
CA ARG A 71 -4.40 -0.28 3.84
C ARG A 71 -5.55 0.72 3.79
N PHE A 72 -5.32 1.87 3.17
CA PHE A 72 -6.35 2.86 2.89
C PHE A 72 -7.12 2.58 1.60
N ASP A 73 -8.32 3.15 1.49
CA ASP A 73 -9.18 3.01 0.30
C ASP A 73 -8.62 3.73 -0.92
N ARG A 74 -7.89 4.82 -0.70
CA ARG A 74 -7.31 5.69 -1.74
C ARG A 74 -5.95 6.20 -1.29
N HIS A 75 -5.24 6.86 -2.20
CA HIS A 75 -4.05 7.64 -1.88
C HIS A 75 -4.37 8.69 -0.81
N CYS A 76 -3.81 8.49 0.38
CA CYS A 76 -3.97 9.37 1.52
C CYS A 76 -3.00 10.56 1.42
N LEU A 77 -3.37 11.54 0.58
CA LEU A 77 -2.60 12.79 0.42
C LEU A 77 -2.67 13.71 1.66
N ALA A 78 -3.54 13.40 2.62
CA ALA A 78 -3.76 14.19 3.84
C ALA A 78 -2.54 14.23 4.79
N TRP A 79 -1.42 13.60 4.42
CA TRP A 79 -0.16 13.80 5.13
C TRP A 79 0.45 15.20 4.90
N ASN A 80 0.00 15.92 3.86
CA ASN A 80 0.38 17.31 3.65
C ASN A 80 -0.16 18.16 4.83
N LYS A 81 0.79 18.69 5.61
CA LYS A 81 0.64 19.18 7.00
C LYS A 81 -0.31 20.37 7.18
N ASP A 82 -0.92 20.87 6.12
CA ASP A 82 -1.65 22.14 6.08
C ASP A 82 -3.12 22.01 6.47
N LYS A 83 -3.69 20.79 6.45
CA LYS A 83 -5.08 20.53 6.88
C LYS A 83 -5.17 19.32 7.79
N VAL A 84 -5.40 19.58 9.08
CA VAL A 84 -5.79 18.54 10.04
C VAL A 84 -7.23 18.15 9.75
N THR A 85 -7.42 17.00 9.09
CA THR A 85 -8.75 16.40 8.94
C THR A 85 -9.03 15.56 10.19
N PRO A 86 -10.12 15.82 10.92
CA PRO A 86 -10.44 15.03 12.11
C PRO A 86 -10.78 13.60 11.73
N ASP A 87 -10.38 12.65 12.58
CA ASP A 87 -10.71 11.24 12.41
C ASP A 87 -12.17 10.99 12.72
N ILE A 88 -12.84 10.28 11.81
CA ILE A 88 -14.14 9.67 12.06
C ILE A 88 -13.86 8.33 12.73
N ARG A 89 -14.35 8.18 13.97
CA ARG A 89 -14.27 6.92 14.73
C ARG A 89 -15.62 6.56 15.30
N HIS A 90 -15.98 5.29 15.14
CA HIS A 90 -17.16 4.73 15.79
C HIS A 90 -16.94 4.44 17.28
N ASP A 91 -15.74 4.00 17.64
CA ASP A 91 -15.32 3.75 19.02
C ASP A 91 -13.92 4.36 19.22
N LYS A 92 -13.68 4.99 20.38
CA LYS A 92 -12.37 5.55 20.73
C LYS A 92 -11.29 4.46 20.89
N ASN A 93 -11.69 3.25 21.28
CA ASN A 93 -10.79 2.16 21.66
C ASN A 93 -10.60 1.09 20.58
N ALA A 94 -11.26 1.23 19.44
CA ALA A 94 -11.19 0.27 18.37
C ALA A 94 -11.04 0.97 17.02
N LEU A 95 -10.45 0.26 16.06
CA LEU A 95 -10.44 0.66 14.67
C LEU A 95 -11.10 -0.44 13.83
N ARG A 96 -11.99 0.00 12.95
CA ARG A 96 -12.78 -0.85 12.06
C ARG A 96 -12.47 -0.48 10.62
N PRO A 97 -12.07 -1.43 9.77
CA PRO A 97 -11.94 -1.19 8.35
C PRO A 97 -13.27 -0.71 7.76
N ARG A 98 -13.18 0.07 6.67
CA ARG A 98 -14.27 0.64 5.86
C ARG A 98 -15.13 1.69 6.55
N VAL A 99 -15.08 1.77 7.88
CA VAL A 99 -15.86 2.71 8.71
C VAL A 99 -14.98 3.84 9.22
N ASP A 100 -13.88 3.50 9.91
CA ASP A 100 -13.06 4.47 10.60
C ASP A 100 -12.00 5.08 9.67
N THR A 101 -11.49 6.24 10.09
CA THR A 101 -10.40 6.93 9.38
C THR A 101 -9.20 7.14 10.29
N ILE A 102 -8.01 7.14 9.69
CA ILE A 102 -6.76 7.57 10.33
C ILE A 102 -6.23 8.77 9.56
N ARG A 103 -6.01 9.87 10.27
CA ARG A 103 -5.66 11.19 9.71
C ARG A 103 -6.60 11.62 8.59
N GLY A 104 -7.89 11.35 8.76
CA GLY A 104 -8.93 11.63 7.76
C GLY A 104 -8.98 10.67 6.57
N CYS A 105 -8.11 9.66 6.51
CA CYS A 105 -8.10 8.66 5.44
C CYS A 105 -8.83 7.39 5.86
N ARG A 106 -9.80 6.99 5.04
CA ARG A 106 -10.63 5.81 5.31
C ARG A 106 -9.79 4.55 5.22
N ILE A 107 -9.83 3.77 6.29
CA ILE A 107 -9.24 2.44 6.33
C ILE A 107 -10.04 1.54 5.39
N ASN A 108 -9.38 0.77 4.53
CA ASN A 108 -10.03 -0.25 3.71
C ASN A 108 -9.87 -1.63 4.34
N ARG A 109 -8.63 -2.00 4.69
CA ARG A 109 -8.28 -3.29 5.30
C ARG A 109 -7.23 -3.12 6.40
N ILE A 110 -7.25 -4.05 7.34
CA ILE A 110 -6.23 -4.17 8.40
C ILE A 110 -5.75 -5.61 8.38
N PHE A 111 -4.45 -5.81 8.37
CA PHE A 111 -3.83 -7.14 8.40
C PHE A 111 -3.02 -7.30 9.68
N ALA A 112 -3.11 -8.47 10.31
CA ALA A 112 -2.21 -8.85 11.38
C ALA A 112 -0.80 -9.09 10.81
N ILE A 113 0.22 -8.49 11.42
CA ILE A 113 1.62 -8.77 11.10
C ILE A 113 2.43 -8.92 12.39
N ASP A 114 3.53 -9.65 12.33
CA ASP A 114 4.51 -9.70 13.40
C ASP A 114 5.59 -8.62 13.20
N GLU A 115 6.52 -8.54 14.15
CA GLU A 115 7.63 -7.58 14.07
C GLU A 115 8.56 -7.86 12.89
N ALA A 116 8.76 -9.14 12.53
CA ALA A 116 9.60 -9.52 11.39
C ALA A 116 9.01 -9.00 10.07
N GLY A 117 7.70 -9.20 9.84
CA GLY A 117 7.02 -8.66 8.69
C GLY A 117 7.02 -7.12 8.67
N ALA A 118 6.92 -6.48 9.83
CA ALA A 118 7.01 -5.02 9.95
C ALA A 118 8.40 -4.49 9.57
N GLU A 119 9.47 -5.19 9.94
CA GLU A 119 10.84 -4.88 9.54
C GLU A 119 11.04 -5.07 8.04
N GLU A 120 10.56 -6.17 7.47
CA GLU A 120 10.64 -6.44 6.03
C GLU A 120 10.00 -5.32 5.21
N LEU A 121 8.78 -4.91 5.58
CA LEU A 121 8.08 -3.80 4.93
C LEU A 121 8.87 -2.49 5.04
N THR A 122 9.50 -2.24 6.19
CA THR A 122 10.34 -1.05 6.39
C THR A 122 11.59 -1.09 5.50
N MET A 123 12.19 -2.27 5.29
CA MET A 123 13.31 -2.45 4.37
C MET A 123 12.90 -2.18 2.92
N LEU A 124 11.71 -2.64 2.49
CA LEU A 124 11.19 -2.35 1.15
C LEU A 124 11.05 -0.84 0.90
N VAL A 125 10.53 -0.09 1.89
CA VAL A 125 10.44 1.37 1.82
C VAL A 125 11.83 1.98 1.63
N ASN A 126 12.79 1.62 2.48
CA ASN A 126 14.15 2.17 2.44
C ASN A 126 14.86 1.87 1.12
N ALA A 127 14.71 0.65 0.59
CA ALA A 127 15.25 0.26 -0.71
C ALA A 127 14.65 1.11 -1.84
N SER A 128 13.33 1.38 -1.81
CA SER A 128 12.65 2.20 -2.82
C SER A 128 13.05 3.68 -2.80
N VAL A 129 13.48 4.19 -1.63
CA VAL A 129 13.97 5.56 -1.46
C VAL A 129 15.40 5.67 -1.99
N SER A 130 16.25 4.68 -1.72
CA SER A 130 17.64 4.66 -2.19
C SER A 130 17.79 4.62 -3.71
N VAL A 131 16.81 4.07 -4.45
CA VAL A 131 16.83 4.03 -5.93
C VAL A 131 16.46 5.38 -6.56
N ARG A 132 15.84 6.29 -5.79
CA ARG A 132 15.37 7.60 -6.27
C ARG A 132 16.31 8.77 -5.94
N GLY A 133 17.38 8.54 -5.16
CA GLY A 133 18.40 9.54 -4.81
C GLY A 133 19.66 9.36 -5.64
#